data_AF-A0A535DL18-F1
#
_entry.id   AF-A0A535DL18-F1
#
_cell.length_a   1.000
_cell.length_b   1.000
_cell.length_c   1.000
_cell.angle_alpha   90.00
_cell.angle_beta   90.00
_cell.angle_gamma   90.00
#
_symmetry.space_group_name_H-M   'P 1'
#
loop_
_entity.id
_entity.type
_entity.pdbx_description
1 polymer ?
#
loop_
_entity_poly.entity_id
_entity_poly.type
_entity_poly.pdbx_seq_one_letter_code
_entity_poly.pdbx_strand_id
1 'polypeptide(L)'
;MTLLETAAPSVQAIARERKPVTIPGKLTLFAYYREKYEGLSRFSRNDLEAYFSKAKEKPPTHFGREFDGAVKKGWLHEDGAESYITSRGIEEVEANFPNERKWTKSTKKAKKTKAPASS
;
A
#
# COMPACT_ATOMS: atom_id res chain seq x y z
N MET A 1 11.61 36.74 -4.72
CA MET A 1 10.75 35.55 -4.88
C MET A 1 11.06 34.61 -3.74
N THR A 2 10.27 34.67 -2.68
CA THR A 2 10.39 33.79 -1.52
C THR A 2 9.98 32.39 -1.97
N LEU A 3 10.96 31.52 -2.23
CA LEU A 3 10.73 30.09 -2.32
C LEU A 3 10.11 29.68 -0.98
N LEU A 4 8.81 29.37 -1.01
CA LEU A 4 8.16 28.68 0.08
C LEU A 4 8.96 27.40 0.30
N GLU A 5 9.72 27.38 1.38
CA GLU A 5 10.25 26.18 1.98
C GLU A 5 9.02 25.36 2.40
N THR A 6 8.45 24.63 1.44
CA THR A 6 7.39 23.67 1.71
C THR A 6 8.04 22.55 2.50
N ALA A 7 8.12 22.74 3.83
CA ALA A 7 8.44 21.69 4.76
C ALA A 7 7.61 20.47 4.35
N ALA A 8 8.28 19.36 4.01
CA ALA A 8 7.59 18.16 3.58
C ALA A 8 6.49 17.83 4.60
N PRO A 9 5.22 17.71 4.18
CA PRO A 9 4.13 17.40 5.09
C PRO A 9 4.48 16.12 5.84
N SER A 10 4.33 16.09 7.16
CA SER A 10 4.62 14.87 7.92
C SER A 10 3.84 13.66 7.38
N VAL A 11 4.40 12.45 7.53
CA VAL A 11 3.71 11.21 7.15
C VAL A 11 2.30 11.11 7.77
N GLN A 12 2.12 11.66 8.98
CA GLN A 12 0.82 11.74 9.64
C GLN A 12 -0.17 12.66 8.88
N ALA A 13 0.29 13.79 8.35
CA ALA A 13 -0.55 14.70 7.57
C ALA A 13 -1.04 14.01 6.28
N ILE A 14 -0.13 13.34 5.56
CA ILE A 14 -0.45 12.59 4.34
C ILE A 14 -1.41 11.43 4.65
N ALA A 15 -1.17 10.68 5.73
CA ALA A 15 -2.06 9.60 6.16
C ALA A 15 -3.47 10.11 6.49
N ARG A 16 -3.59 11.30 7.10
CA ARG A 16 -4.90 11.92 7.41
C ARG A 16 -5.64 12.44 6.19
N GLU A 17 -4.90 12.88 5.17
CA GLU A 17 -5.47 13.35 3.90
C GLU A 17 -6.00 12.17 3.07
N ARG A 18 -5.15 11.16 2.83
CA ARG A 18 -5.48 10.01 1.98
C ARG A 18 -6.35 8.95 2.66
N LYS A 19 -6.39 8.93 3.99
CA LYS A 19 -7.22 8.05 4.83
C LYS A 19 -7.22 6.57 4.39
N PRO A 20 -6.04 5.92 4.28
CA PRO A 20 -6.00 4.48 4.03
C PRO A 20 -6.75 3.71 5.13
N VAL A 21 -7.68 2.86 4.74
CA VAL A 21 -8.52 2.07 5.65
C VAL A 21 -7.83 0.76 6.03
N THR A 22 -7.08 0.14 5.12
CA THR A 22 -6.39 -1.13 5.36
C THR A 22 -4.91 -0.95 5.65
N ILE A 23 -4.32 -1.89 6.42
CA ILE A 23 -2.87 -1.91 6.67
C ILE A 23 -2.06 -1.95 5.36
N PRO A 24 -2.38 -2.79 4.34
CA PRO A 24 -1.66 -2.75 3.08
C PRO A 24 -1.74 -1.38 2.39
N GLY A 25 -2.85 -0.65 2.52
CA GLY A 25 -2.95 0.73 2.03
C GLY A 25 -2.03 1.67 2.79
N LYS A 26 -1.96 1.55 4.12
CA LYS A 26 -1.02 2.31 4.96
C LYS A 26 0.44 2.04 4.55
N LEU A 27 0.80 0.78 4.31
CA LEU A 27 2.13 0.40 3.83
C LEU A 27 2.47 1.06 2.50
N THR A 28 1.55 1.02 1.53
CA THR A 28 1.73 1.69 0.23
C THR A 28 1.86 3.21 0.41
N LEU A 29 1.09 3.82 1.31
CA LEU A 29 1.19 5.25 1.59
C LEU A 29 2.55 5.64 2.18
N PHE A 30 3.09 4.82 3.08
CA PHE A 30 4.43 5.06 3.64
C PHE A 30 5.53 4.89 2.58
N ALA A 31 5.41 3.89 1.71
CA ALA A 31 6.32 3.71 0.58
C ALA A 31 6.27 4.90 -0.39
N TYR A 32 5.07 5.38 -0.73
CA TYR A 32 4.86 6.58 -1.56
C TYR A 32 5.48 7.81 -0.91
N TYR A 33 5.25 7.99 0.39
CA TYR A 33 5.79 9.13 1.13
C TYR A 33 7.32 9.17 1.05
N ARG A 34 7.95 8.02 1.30
CA ARG A 34 9.41 7.88 1.29
C ARG A 34 9.99 8.14 -0.10
N GLU A 35 9.35 7.67 -1.16
CA GLU A 35 9.80 7.95 -2.53
C GLU A 35 9.63 9.42 -2.91
N LYS A 36 8.44 10.00 -2.65
CA LYS A 36 8.11 11.36 -3.12
C LYS A 36 8.75 12.48 -2.31
N TYR A 37 8.87 12.31 -1.00
CA TYR A 37 9.34 13.36 -0.08
C TYR A 37 10.77 13.13 0.40
N GLU A 38 11.18 11.87 0.61
CA GLU A 38 12.54 11.54 1.05
C GLU A 38 13.46 11.15 -0.11
N GLY A 39 12.92 10.93 -1.32
CA GLY A 39 13.70 10.51 -2.49
C GLY A 39 14.26 9.09 -2.38
N LEU A 40 13.73 8.28 -1.46
CA LEU A 40 14.21 6.93 -1.16
C LEU A 40 13.25 5.88 -1.72
N SER A 41 13.34 5.60 -3.02
CA SER A 41 12.48 4.60 -3.70
C SER A 41 12.62 3.17 -3.17
N ARG A 42 13.80 2.83 -2.61
CA ARG A 42 14.07 1.49 -2.05
C ARG A 42 14.00 1.51 -0.53
N PHE A 43 13.35 0.49 0.02
CA PHE A 43 13.18 0.31 1.45
C PHE A 43 13.09 -1.18 1.78
N SER A 44 13.48 -1.55 2.99
CA SER A 44 13.20 -2.87 3.53
C SER A 44 11.88 -2.85 4.30
N ARG A 45 11.34 -4.05 4.56
CA ARG A 45 10.12 -4.22 5.37
C ARG A 45 10.22 -3.51 6.74
N ASN A 46 11.39 -3.60 7.37
CA ASN A 46 11.64 -2.99 8.69
C ASN A 46 11.60 -1.46 8.66
N ASP A 47 12.01 -0.84 7.54
CA ASP A 47 11.91 0.61 7.38
C ASP A 47 10.46 1.08 7.45
N LEU A 48 9.56 0.40 6.71
CA LEU A 48 8.14 0.74 6.66
C LEU A 48 7.47 0.58 8.02
N GLU A 49 7.91 -0.39 8.84
CA GLU A 49 7.39 -0.58 10.19
C GLU A 49 7.61 0.66 11.06
N ALA A 50 8.78 1.30 10.95
CA ALA A 50 9.09 2.53 11.69
C ALA A 50 8.16 3.71 11.32
N TYR A 51 7.56 3.71 10.12
CA TYR A 51 6.62 4.76 9.73
C TYR A 51 5.26 4.66 10.42
N PHE A 52 4.85 3.48 10.90
CA PHE A 52 3.64 3.38 11.74
C PHE A 52 3.79 4.22 13.00
N SER A 53 4.93 4.11 13.68
CA SER A 53 5.25 4.93 14.84
C SER A 53 5.31 6.42 14.49
N LYS A 54 5.94 6.79 13.36
CA LYS A 54 5.97 8.19 12.89
C LYS A 54 4.58 8.74 12.56
N ALA A 55 3.70 7.91 12.02
CA ALA A 55 2.31 8.26 11.69
C ALA A 55 1.38 8.24 12.91
N LYS A 56 1.88 7.89 14.10
CA LYS A 56 1.08 7.65 15.33
C LYS A 56 0.00 6.58 15.13
N GLU A 57 0.30 5.61 14.27
CA GLU A 57 -0.56 4.48 13.96
C GLU A 57 -0.08 3.23 14.69
N LYS A 58 -0.99 2.29 14.95
CA LYS A 58 -0.61 1.02 15.55
C LYS A 58 0.08 0.14 14.51
N PRO A 59 1.27 -0.40 14.79
CA PRO A 59 1.89 -1.36 13.90
C PRO A 59 1.02 -2.63 13.82
N PRO A 60 0.97 -3.29 12.66
CA PRO A 60 0.22 -4.53 12.51
C PRO A 60 0.87 -5.68 13.29
N THR A 61 0.05 -6.53 13.91
CA THR A 61 0.51 -7.76 14.59
C THR A 61 1.22 -8.72 13.62
N HIS A 62 0.83 -8.72 12.34
CA HIS A 62 1.41 -9.57 11.30
C HIS A 62 1.90 -8.73 10.12
N PHE A 63 2.93 -7.92 10.34
CA PHE A 63 3.50 -7.03 9.31
C PHE A 63 3.78 -7.75 7.98
N GLY A 64 4.49 -8.88 8.02
CA GLY A 64 4.84 -9.62 6.80
C GLY A 64 3.63 -10.07 5.99
N ARG A 65 2.51 -10.42 6.66
CA ARG A 65 1.27 -10.82 5.99
C ARG A 65 0.59 -9.63 5.31
N GLU A 66 0.57 -8.48 5.96
CA GLU A 66 -0.04 -7.28 5.41
C GLU A 66 0.79 -6.72 4.24
N PHE A 67 2.12 -6.81 4.35
CA PHE A 67 3.05 -6.48 3.28
C PHE A 67 2.86 -7.39 2.05
N ASP A 68 2.82 -8.70 2.25
CA ASP A 68 2.51 -9.66 1.19
C ASP A 68 1.13 -9.39 0.56
N GLY A 69 0.17 -8.91 1.36
CA GLY A 69 -1.12 -8.42 0.87
C GLY A 69 -1.01 -7.21 -0.07
N ALA A 70 -0.13 -6.25 0.21
CA ALA A 70 0.14 -5.12 -0.67
C ALA A 70 0.89 -5.54 -1.95
N VAL A 71 1.82 -6.49 -1.84
CA VAL A 71 2.53 -7.07 -2.98
C VAL A 71 1.57 -7.84 -3.90
N LYS A 72 0.69 -8.67 -3.33
CA LYS A 72 -0.34 -9.42 -4.08
C LYS A 72 -1.33 -8.52 -4.82
N LYS A 73 -1.62 -7.34 -4.28
CA LYS A 73 -2.44 -6.31 -4.96
C LYS A 73 -1.67 -5.60 -6.08
N GLY A 74 -0.35 -5.78 -6.16
CA GLY A 74 0.53 -5.12 -7.11
C GLY A 74 0.82 -3.67 -6.76
N TRP A 75 0.61 -3.26 -5.50
CA TRP A 75 0.90 -1.89 -5.03
C TRP A 75 2.37 -1.73 -4.63
N LEU A 76 2.94 -2.79 -4.05
CA LEU A 76 4.35 -2.88 -3.71
C LEU A 76 5.00 -3.98 -4.55
N HIS A 77 6.29 -3.84 -4.81
CA HIS A 77 7.11 -4.89 -5.39
C HIS A 77 8.26 -5.22 -4.45
N GLU A 78 8.52 -6.51 -4.29
CA GLU A 78 9.63 -7.02 -3.49
C GLU A 78 10.67 -7.62 -4.42
N ASP A 79 11.89 -7.09 -4.37
CA ASP A 79 13.05 -7.55 -5.11
C ASP A 79 14.11 -8.03 -4.10
N GLY A 80 13.92 -9.24 -3.59
CA GLY A 80 14.82 -9.86 -2.62
C GLY A 80 14.87 -9.13 -1.27
N ALA A 81 15.95 -8.39 -1.02
CA ALA A 81 16.18 -7.67 0.24
C ALA A 81 15.59 -6.24 0.24
N GLU A 82 15.30 -5.71 -0.94
CA GLU A 82 14.78 -4.37 -1.14
C GLU A 82 13.36 -4.44 -1.69
N SER A 83 12.58 -3.41 -1.40
CA SER A 83 11.21 -3.27 -1.91
C SER A 83 10.99 -1.85 -2.37
N TYR A 84 10.10 -1.69 -3.33
CA TYR A 84 9.74 -0.39 -3.90
C TYR A 84 8.25 -0.30 -4.17
N ILE A 85 7.74 0.92 -4.29
CA ILE A 85 6.36 1.17 -4.68
C ILE A 85 6.22 1.06 -6.20
N THR A 86 5.17 0.39 -6.68
CA THR A 86 4.91 0.30 -8.12
C THR A 86 4.14 1.53 -8.60
N SER A 87 4.12 1.76 -9.92
CA SER A 87 3.27 2.78 -10.52
C SER A 87 1.80 2.65 -10.07
N ARG A 88 1.27 1.42 -9.98
CA ARG A 88 -0.07 1.16 -9.45
C ARG A 88 -0.24 1.56 -7.99
N GLY A 89 0.77 1.33 -7.16
CA GLY A 89 0.73 1.75 -5.76
C GLY A 89 0.65 3.27 -5.64
N ILE A 90 1.41 3.99 -6.46
CA ILE A 90 1.38 5.46 -6.54
C ILE A 90 -0.02 5.93 -6.95
N GLU A 91 -0.56 5.38 -8.03
CA GLU A 91 -1.90 5.73 -8.53
C GLU A 91 -2.98 5.51 -7.46
N GLU A 92 -2.92 4.39 -6.71
CA GLU A 92 -3.89 4.14 -5.64
C GLU A 92 -3.75 5.12 -4.47
N VAL A 93 -2.53 5.51 -4.09
CA VAL A 93 -2.33 6.52 -3.04
C VAL A 93 -2.91 7.86 -3.49
N GLU A 94 -2.65 8.27 -4.73
CA GLU A 94 -3.15 9.53 -5.28
C GLU A 94 -4.68 9.52 -5.47
N ALA A 95 -5.24 8.35 -5.80
CA ALA A 95 -6.68 8.14 -5.89
C ALA A 95 -7.38 8.01 -4.52
N ASN A 96 -6.64 8.00 -3.40
CA ASN A 96 -7.15 7.75 -2.05
C ASN A 96 -7.75 6.34 -1.86
N PHE A 97 -7.09 5.34 -2.42
CA PHE A 97 -7.40 3.91 -2.29
C PHE A 97 -8.84 3.52 -2.68
N PRO A 98 -9.34 3.92 -3.86
CA PRO A 98 -10.71 3.61 -4.30
C PRO A 98 -10.97 2.11 -4.41
N ASN A 99 -9.93 1.31 -4.69
CA ASN A 99 -10.03 -0.14 -4.84
C ASN A 99 -9.82 -0.91 -3.54
N GLU A 100 -9.67 -0.22 -2.42
CA GLU A 100 -9.59 -0.82 -1.09
C GLU A 100 -10.98 -1.24 -0.59
N ARG A 101 -11.63 -2.13 -1.35
CA ARG A 101 -12.90 -2.72 -0.94
C ARG A 101 -12.67 -3.47 0.37
N LYS A 102 -13.33 -3.00 1.44
CA LYS A 102 -13.63 -3.80 2.64
C LYS A 102 -14.04 -5.18 2.15
N TRP A 103 -13.33 -6.22 2.58
CA TRP A 103 -13.67 -7.60 2.27
C TRP A 103 -15.17 -7.84 2.51
N THR A 104 -15.97 -7.78 1.46
CA THR A 104 -17.27 -8.40 1.41
C THR A 104 -16.98 -9.84 1.07
N LYS A 105 -17.39 -10.78 1.95
CA LYS A 105 -17.22 -12.22 1.74
C LYS A 105 -17.63 -12.54 0.30
N SER A 106 -16.66 -12.81 -0.56
CA SER A 106 -16.92 -13.23 -1.93
C SER A 106 -17.59 -14.59 -1.82
N THR A 107 -18.91 -14.62 -1.98
CA THR A 107 -19.66 -15.84 -2.25
C THR A 107 -19.07 -16.42 -3.53
N LYS A 108 -18.27 -17.48 -3.39
CA LYS A 108 -17.74 -18.27 -4.50
C LYS A 108 -18.94 -18.73 -5.34
N LYS A 109 -19.29 -18.01 -6.41
CA LYS A 109 -20.17 -18.55 -7.46
C LYS A 109 -19.34 -19.60 -8.20
N ALA A 110 -19.61 -20.86 -7.86
CA ALA A 110 -19.10 -22.03 -8.54
C ALA A 110 -19.23 -21.85 -10.06
N LYS A 111 -18.09 -21.80 -10.75
CA LYS A 111 -18.05 -21.77 -12.20
C LYS A 111 -18.45 -23.17 -12.69
N LYS A 112 -19.67 -23.27 -13.24
CA LYS A 112 -20.22 -24.45 -13.92
C LYS A 112 -19.16 -25.08 -14.82
N THR A 113 -18.81 -26.34 -14.54
CA THR A 113 -18.18 -27.24 -15.49
C THR A 113 -19.18 -27.51 -16.62
N LYS A 114 -18.97 -26.88 -17.79
CA LYS A 114 -19.59 -27.31 -19.05
C LYS A 114 -18.64 -28.34 -19.66
N ALA A 115 -18.87 -29.61 -19.38
CA ALA A 115 -18.20 -30.69 -20.11
C ALA A 115 -18.84 -30.81 -21.52
N PRO A 116 -18.04 -30.92 -22.59
CA PRO A 116 -18.52 -31.34 -23.91
C PRO A 116 -18.24 -32.84 -24.15
N ALA A 117 -19.23 -33.58 -24.64
CA ALA A 117 -19.15 -34.80 -25.48
C ALA A 117 -20.55 -35.45 -25.46
N SER A 118 -21.35 -35.46 -26.54
CA SER A 118 -21.20 -36.30 -27.74
C SER A 118 -21.12 -37.80 -27.41
N SER A 119 -22.27 -38.48 -27.46
CA SER A 119 -22.49 -39.69 -28.27
C SER A 119 -23.98 -40.06 -28.25
#